data_AF-A0A2W7QWJ3-F1
#
_entry.id   AF-A0A2W7QWJ3-F1
#
_cell.length_a   1.000
_cell.length_b   1.000
_cell.length_c   1.000
_cell.angle_alpha   90.00
_cell.angle_beta   90.00
_cell.angle_gamma   90.00
#
_symmetry.space_group_name_H-M   'P 1'
#
loop_
_entity.id
_entity.type
_entity.pdbx_description
1 polymer ?
#
loop_
_entity_poly.entity_id
_entity_poly.type
_entity_poly.pdbx_seq_one_letter_code
_entity_poly.pdbx_strand_id
1 'polypeptide(L)'
;MNNNLPKSISEGSEILTSCEEVKSHFSSDLEIWKAFKSGNNSAFILIYERFFDSLYSYGLRINRDEDLVKDAIHDVFLDLKKNSESLRDTDSIKFYMFKCLKRRIYKELKNWSNLKEEMETTDCFEITFSHEQTLINKQIDSEMTKKINAAIKNLSPRKREAIYYVYYEGMSYQQVSELMGLSDSKSARDLVYKGLRCLRDSLGFIPFVYTAFL
;
A
#
# COMPACT_ATOMS: atom_id res chain seq x y z
N MET A 1 -51.72 17.51 -7.54
CA MET A 1 -51.10 16.79 -6.42
C MET A 1 -49.61 16.74 -6.68
N ASN A 2 -48.85 17.34 -5.77
CA ASN A 2 -47.45 17.72 -5.91
C ASN A 2 -46.55 16.53 -5.57
N ASN A 3 -45.96 15.89 -6.58
CA ASN A 3 -45.00 14.79 -6.40
C ASN A 3 -43.58 15.38 -6.23
N ASN A 4 -43.31 15.87 -5.03
CA ASN A 4 -41.95 16.17 -4.58
C ASN A 4 -41.17 14.85 -4.45
N LEU A 5 -40.31 14.56 -5.42
CA LEU A 5 -39.21 13.60 -5.28
C LEU A 5 -38.28 14.06 -4.13
N PRO A 6 -37.77 13.14 -3.29
CA PRO A 6 -36.83 13.49 -2.23
C PRO A 6 -35.50 13.98 -2.81
N LYS A 7 -35.06 15.16 -2.34
CA LYS A 7 -33.81 15.88 -2.71
C LYS A 7 -32.50 15.09 -2.52
N SER A 8 -32.52 13.89 -1.95
CA SER A 8 -31.31 13.12 -1.62
C SER A 8 -30.74 12.31 -2.79
N ILE A 9 -31.46 12.16 -3.90
CA ILE A 9 -31.02 11.35 -5.06
C ILE A 9 -30.33 12.22 -6.13
N SER A 10 -30.64 13.52 -6.20
CA SER A 10 -30.00 14.46 -7.13
C SER A 10 -28.59 14.88 -6.72
N GLU A 11 -28.31 14.98 -5.40
CA GLU A 11 -26.99 15.39 -4.90
C GLU A 11 -25.93 14.29 -5.13
N GLY A 12 -26.30 13.01 -5.09
CA GLY A 12 -25.38 11.89 -5.34
C GLY A 12 -24.89 11.80 -6.80
N SER A 13 -25.73 12.15 -7.78
CA SER A 13 -25.32 12.11 -9.20
C SER A 13 -24.53 13.35 -9.64
N GLU A 14 -24.74 14.50 -8.98
CA GLU A 14 -23.92 15.72 -9.19
C GLU A 14 -22.52 15.57 -8.60
N ILE A 15 -22.37 14.89 -7.45
CA ILE A 15 -21.04 14.59 -6.86
C ILE A 15 -20.23 13.63 -7.74
N LEU A 16 -20.86 12.57 -8.27
CA LEU A 16 -20.22 11.61 -9.17
C LEU A 16 -19.79 12.26 -10.50
N THR A 17 -20.62 13.15 -11.06
CA THR A 17 -20.28 13.92 -12.27
C THR A 17 -19.09 14.87 -12.01
N SER A 18 -18.98 15.46 -10.81
CA SER A 18 -17.84 16.34 -10.48
C SER A 18 -16.50 15.60 -10.31
N CYS A 19 -16.52 14.32 -9.90
CA CYS A 19 -15.29 13.56 -9.62
C CYS A 19 -14.60 13.05 -10.90
N GLU A 20 -15.36 12.76 -11.96
CA GLU A 20 -14.79 12.37 -13.27
C GLU A 20 -14.11 13.54 -13.99
N GLU A 21 -14.65 14.76 -13.88
CA GLU A 21 -14.00 15.96 -14.44
C GLU A 21 -12.73 16.35 -13.67
N VAL A 22 -12.69 16.12 -12.35
CA VAL A 22 -11.52 16.41 -11.50
C VAL A 22 -10.30 15.54 -11.85
N LYS A 23 -10.51 14.28 -12.28
CA LYS A 23 -9.41 13.38 -12.71
C LYS A 23 -8.67 13.90 -13.94
N SER A 24 -9.33 14.69 -14.79
CA SER A 24 -8.75 15.26 -16.01
C SER A 24 -7.88 16.50 -15.77
N HIS A 25 -7.92 17.12 -14.59
CA HIS A 25 -7.34 18.45 -14.36
C HIS A 25 -5.94 18.44 -13.73
N PHE A 26 -5.47 17.29 -13.23
CA PHE A 26 -4.15 17.16 -12.60
C PHE A 26 -3.31 16.08 -13.30
N SER A 27 -2.14 16.48 -13.82
CA SER A 27 -1.26 15.62 -14.62
C SER A 27 -0.17 14.93 -13.80
N SER A 28 0.10 15.38 -12.57
CA SER A 28 1.13 14.79 -11.70
C SER A 28 0.79 14.83 -10.20
N ASP A 29 1.40 13.93 -9.43
CA ASP A 29 1.29 13.91 -7.96
C ASP A 29 1.70 15.26 -7.34
N LEU A 30 2.68 15.94 -7.91
CA LEU A 30 3.14 17.25 -7.44
C LEU A 30 2.05 18.33 -7.60
N GLU A 31 1.30 18.32 -8.71
CA GLU A 31 0.20 19.26 -8.94
C GLU A 31 -0.96 19.00 -7.99
N ILE A 32 -1.32 17.72 -7.81
CA ILE A 32 -2.35 17.31 -6.85
C ILE A 32 -1.96 17.78 -5.45
N TRP A 33 -0.70 17.56 -5.05
CA TRP A 33 -0.21 17.97 -3.73
C TRP A 33 -0.24 19.48 -3.53
N LYS A 34 0.19 20.26 -4.53
CA LYS A 34 0.14 21.72 -4.47
C LYS A 34 -1.29 22.25 -4.36
N ALA A 35 -2.21 21.72 -5.15
CA ALA A 35 -3.63 22.10 -5.10
C ALA A 35 -4.27 21.72 -3.76
N PHE A 36 -3.92 20.54 -3.23
CA PHE A 36 -4.35 20.13 -1.90
C PHE A 36 -3.85 21.10 -0.82
N LYS A 37 -2.56 21.48 -0.85
CA LYS A 37 -1.97 22.44 0.09
C LYS A 37 -2.60 23.83 0.01
N SER A 38 -3.13 24.23 -1.15
CA SER A 38 -3.85 25.50 -1.31
C SER A 38 -5.33 25.43 -0.87
N GLY A 39 -5.76 24.34 -0.23
CA GLY A 39 -7.12 24.17 0.29
C GLY A 39 -8.14 23.65 -0.73
N ASN A 40 -7.70 23.11 -1.89
CA ASN A 40 -8.62 22.55 -2.87
C ASN A 40 -9.19 21.20 -2.37
N ASN A 41 -10.49 21.18 -2.04
CA ASN A 41 -11.17 19.97 -1.59
C ASN A 41 -11.21 18.85 -2.64
N SER A 42 -11.30 19.19 -3.93
CA SER A 42 -11.29 18.19 -5.01
C SER A 42 -9.96 17.47 -5.10
N ALA A 43 -8.85 18.15 -4.83
CA ALA A 43 -7.53 17.51 -4.73
C ALA A 43 -7.45 16.55 -3.54
N PHE A 44 -8.05 16.90 -2.39
CA PHE A 44 -8.14 15.99 -1.24
C PHE A 44 -8.95 14.74 -1.56
N ILE A 45 -10.12 14.89 -2.19
CA ILE A 45 -10.97 13.76 -2.62
C ILE A 45 -10.20 12.85 -3.56
N LEU A 46 -9.48 13.41 -4.54
CA LEU A 46 -8.67 12.65 -5.48
C LEU A 46 -7.55 11.86 -4.78
N ILE A 47 -6.87 12.44 -3.78
CA ILE A 47 -5.89 11.73 -2.95
C ILE A 47 -6.57 10.59 -2.20
N TYR A 48 -7.74 10.83 -1.62
CA TYR A 48 -8.49 9.81 -0.89
C TYR A 48 -8.84 8.61 -1.79
N GLU A 49 -9.53 8.86 -2.90
CA GLU A 49 -9.93 7.81 -3.85
C GLU A 49 -8.73 7.03 -4.39
N ARG A 50 -7.61 7.72 -4.68
CA ARG A 50 -6.44 7.10 -5.29
C ARG A 50 -5.66 6.21 -4.34
N PHE A 51 -5.62 6.53 -3.05
CA PHE A 51 -4.72 5.85 -2.10
C PHE A 51 -5.44 5.00 -1.06
N PHE A 52 -6.75 5.17 -0.85
CA PHE A 52 -7.48 4.41 0.17
C PHE A 52 -7.33 2.90 0.03
N ASP A 53 -7.59 2.34 -1.16
CA ASP A 53 -7.54 0.89 -1.38
C ASP A 53 -6.13 0.31 -1.19
N SER A 54 -5.11 1.03 -1.66
CA SER A 54 -3.71 0.62 -1.49
C SER A 54 -3.28 0.67 -0.02
N LEU A 55 -3.69 1.72 0.71
CA LEU A 55 -3.43 1.87 2.13
C LEU A 55 -4.16 0.80 2.96
N TYR A 56 -5.42 0.51 2.63
CA TYR A 56 -6.21 -0.54 3.29
C TYR A 56 -5.60 -1.92 3.08
N SER A 57 -5.29 -2.26 1.82
CA SER A 57 -4.62 -3.52 1.46
C SER A 57 -3.27 -3.68 2.17
N TYR A 58 -2.51 -2.60 2.30
CA TYR A 58 -1.24 -2.59 3.00
C TYR A 58 -1.41 -2.68 4.53
N GLY A 59 -2.36 -1.94 5.10
CA GLY A 59 -2.66 -1.97 6.53
C GLY A 59 -3.08 -3.35 7.00
N LEU A 60 -3.94 -4.05 6.24
CA LEU A 60 -4.36 -5.42 6.53
C LEU A 60 -3.22 -6.45 6.48
N ARG A 61 -2.15 -6.17 5.74
CA ARG A 61 -0.94 -7.01 5.73
C ARG A 61 -0.06 -6.81 6.97
N ILE A 62 -0.21 -5.68 7.67
CA ILE A 62 0.47 -5.39 8.93
C ILE A 62 -0.35 -5.86 10.13
N ASN A 63 -1.65 -5.61 10.13
CA ASN A 63 -2.56 -6.00 11.20
C ASN A 63 -3.89 -6.47 10.60
N ARG A 64 -4.39 -7.63 11.04
CA ARG A 64 -5.64 -8.23 10.56
C ARG A 64 -6.90 -7.57 11.13
N ASP A 65 -6.77 -6.74 12.16
CA ASP A 65 -7.89 -5.98 12.72
C ASP A 65 -8.32 -4.89 11.73
N GLU A 66 -9.41 -5.15 11.00
CA GLU A 66 -9.94 -4.23 9.99
C GLU A 66 -10.35 -2.89 10.57
N ASP A 67 -10.92 -2.88 11.78
CA ASP A 67 -11.43 -1.66 12.40
C ASP A 67 -10.24 -0.78 12.79
N LEU A 68 -9.22 -1.36 13.42
CA LEU A 68 -7.96 -0.65 13.71
C LEU A 68 -7.31 -0.08 12.45
N VAL A 69 -7.29 -0.85 11.35
CA VAL A 69 -6.70 -0.39 10.08
C VAL A 69 -7.51 0.75 9.46
N LYS A 70 -8.85 0.64 9.44
CA LYS A 70 -9.73 1.70 8.91
C LYS A 70 -9.60 2.98 9.74
N ASP A 71 -9.57 2.87 11.06
CA ASP A 71 -9.37 4.00 11.96
C ASP A 71 -8.00 4.66 11.75
N ALA A 72 -6.94 3.85 11.63
CA ALA A 72 -5.60 4.36 11.36
C ALA A 72 -5.53 5.09 10.00
N ILE A 73 -6.21 4.59 8.97
CA ILE A 73 -6.31 5.26 7.67
C ILE A 73 -7.09 6.56 7.78
N HIS A 74 -8.23 6.54 8.45
CA HIS A 74 -9.05 7.73 8.66
C HIS A 74 -8.26 8.84 9.37
N ASP A 75 -7.56 8.48 10.44
CA ASP A 75 -6.67 9.39 11.18
C ASP A 75 -5.56 9.97 10.29
N VAL A 76 -4.95 9.15 9.43
CA VAL A 76 -3.93 9.64 8.49
C VAL A 76 -4.51 10.69 7.54
N PHE A 77 -5.73 10.48 7.02
CA PHE A 77 -6.38 11.46 6.15
C PHE A 77 -6.83 12.73 6.90
N LEU A 78 -7.27 12.61 8.16
CA LEU A 78 -7.57 13.75 9.01
C LEU A 78 -6.31 14.56 9.33
N ASP A 79 -5.23 13.89 9.73
CA ASP A 79 -3.93 14.52 10.00
C ASP A 79 -3.37 15.18 8.74
N LEU A 80 -3.56 14.54 7.58
CA LEU A 80 -3.19 15.12 6.29
C LEU A 80 -3.96 16.43 6.05
N LYS A 81 -5.29 16.42 6.17
CA LYS A 81 -6.14 17.60 5.94
C LYS A 81 -5.86 18.72 6.94
N LYS A 82 -5.69 18.38 8.22
CA LYS A 82 -5.42 19.35 9.29
C LYS A 82 -4.09 20.07 9.11
N ASN A 83 -3.07 19.35 8.61
CA ASN A 83 -1.72 19.90 8.49
C ASN A 83 -1.40 20.41 7.08
N SER A 84 -2.37 20.42 6.16
CA SER A 84 -2.19 20.67 4.72
C SER A 84 -1.27 21.85 4.40
N GLU A 85 -1.48 23.00 5.03
CA GLU A 85 -0.70 24.23 4.81
C GLU A 85 0.76 24.13 5.28
N SER A 86 1.01 23.34 6.33
CA SER A 86 2.33 23.19 6.98
C SER A 86 3.17 22.04 6.41
N LEU A 87 2.58 21.21 5.54
CA LEU A 87 3.27 20.06 4.97
C LEU A 87 4.39 20.53 4.04
N ARG A 88 5.55 19.89 4.17
CA ARG A 88 6.63 20.05 3.19
C ARG A 88 6.17 19.56 1.83
N ASP A 89 6.80 20.09 0.79
CA ASP A 89 6.61 19.54 -0.54
C ASP A 89 7.11 18.08 -0.53
N THR A 90 6.32 17.20 -1.13
CA THR A 90 6.66 15.79 -1.27
C THR A 90 6.63 15.42 -2.73
N ASP A 91 7.66 14.70 -3.16
CA ASP A 91 7.73 14.18 -4.53
C ASP A 91 6.87 12.92 -4.71
N SER A 92 6.34 12.36 -3.60
CA SER A 92 5.50 11.17 -3.65
C SER A 92 4.49 11.14 -2.51
N ILE A 93 3.24 11.47 -2.87
CA ILE A 93 2.08 11.39 -1.95
C ILE A 93 1.96 9.96 -1.42
N LYS A 94 2.11 8.95 -2.30
CA LYS A 94 2.07 7.53 -1.92
C LYS A 94 3.04 7.22 -0.79
N PHE A 95 4.32 7.56 -0.97
CA PHE A 95 5.34 7.28 0.04
C PHE A 95 5.02 7.94 1.39
N TYR A 96 4.61 9.21 1.36
CA TYR A 96 4.19 9.93 2.56
C TYR A 96 3.06 9.21 3.29
N MET A 97 1.99 8.84 2.58
CA MET A 97 0.81 8.19 3.16
C MET A 97 1.15 6.82 3.76
N PHE A 98 1.93 5.99 3.07
CA PHE A 98 2.37 4.69 3.58
C PHE A 98 3.23 4.83 4.83
N LYS A 99 4.12 5.83 4.86
CA LYS A 99 4.97 6.14 6.03
C LYS A 99 4.14 6.56 7.24
N CYS A 100 3.13 7.41 7.04
CA CYS A 100 2.22 7.85 8.09
C CYS A 100 1.37 6.69 8.61
N LEU A 101 0.76 5.90 7.73
CA LEU A 101 -0.06 4.75 8.11
C LEU A 101 0.75 3.71 8.88
N LYS A 102 1.94 3.35 8.38
CA LYS A 102 2.84 2.43 9.07
C LYS A 102 3.07 2.90 10.51
N ARG A 103 3.51 4.15 10.67
CA ARG A 103 3.78 4.74 11.99
C ARG A 103 2.55 4.71 12.90
N ARG A 104 1.35 4.99 12.38
CA ARG A 104 0.11 4.97 13.15
C ARG A 104 -0.20 3.56 13.65
N ILE A 105 -0.21 2.57 12.77
CA ILE A 105 -0.46 1.17 13.15
C ILE A 105 0.55 0.70 14.20
N TYR A 106 1.85 0.96 14.02
CA TYR A 106 2.86 0.59 15.02
C TYR A 106 2.72 1.34 16.35
N LYS A 107 2.28 2.61 16.31
CA LYS A 107 2.03 3.38 17.53
C LYS A 107 0.86 2.79 18.31
N GLU A 108 -0.24 2.44 17.64
CA GLU A 108 -1.36 1.77 18.27
C GLU A 108 -0.92 0.41 18.83
N LEU A 109 -0.24 -0.42 18.04
CA LEU A 109 0.30 -1.70 18.53
C LEU A 109 1.20 -1.54 19.77
N LYS A 110 2.05 -0.50 19.82
CA LYS A 110 2.90 -0.21 20.98
C LYS A 110 2.11 0.28 22.20
N ASN A 111 1.08 1.09 21.98
CA ASN A 111 0.19 1.53 23.07
C ASN A 111 -0.57 0.33 23.66
N TRP A 112 -0.95 -0.63 22.81
CA TRP A 112 -1.54 -1.91 23.21
C TRP A 112 -0.50 -2.84 23.87
N SER A 113 0.76 -2.84 23.44
CA SER A 113 1.84 -3.64 24.04
C SER A 113 2.35 -3.09 25.37
N ASN A 114 2.20 -1.80 25.65
CA ASN A 114 2.45 -1.29 27.01
C ASN A 114 1.42 -1.81 28.05
N LEU A 115 0.33 -2.43 27.58
CA LEU A 115 -0.63 -3.21 28.39
C LEU A 115 -0.38 -4.73 28.33
N LYS A 116 0.52 -5.20 27.46
CA LYS A 116 0.94 -6.60 27.30
C LYS A 116 2.38 -6.68 26.79
N GLU A 117 3.29 -6.93 27.73
CA GLU A 117 4.70 -7.18 27.53
C GLU A 117 4.94 -8.32 26.53
N GLU A 118 5.31 -7.97 25.28
CA GLU A 118 6.13 -8.75 24.33
C GLU A 118 6.02 -8.12 22.93
N MET A 119 6.96 -7.26 22.54
CA MET A 119 7.16 -6.92 21.12
C MET A 119 8.64 -6.63 20.83
N GLU A 120 9.48 -7.63 21.09
CA GLU A 120 10.77 -7.78 20.41
C GLU A 120 10.64 -8.72 19.20
N THR A 121 9.73 -8.47 18.26
CA THR A 121 9.91 -8.84 16.84
C THR A 121 8.85 -8.17 15.99
N THR A 122 9.27 -7.52 14.92
CA THR A 122 8.42 -7.08 13.81
C THR A 122 8.01 -8.31 12.98
N ASP A 123 7.19 -9.21 13.53
CA ASP A 123 6.99 -10.56 12.96
C ASP A 123 5.74 -10.72 12.08
N CYS A 124 4.78 -9.80 12.12
CA CYS A 124 3.52 -9.94 11.38
C CYS A 124 3.47 -9.04 10.14
N PHE A 125 4.26 -9.34 9.11
CA PHE A 125 3.89 -8.94 7.74
C PHE A 125 3.39 -10.18 7.01
N GLU A 126 2.11 -10.46 7.17
CA GLU A 126 1.51 -11.62 6.53
C GLU A 126 1.11 -11.25 5.11
N ILE A 127 1.54 -12.08 4.16
CA ILE A 127 1.04 -12.00 2.80
C ILE A 127 0.18 -13.21 2.51
N THR A 128 -1.13 -12.98 2.38
CA THR A 128 -1.97 -13.74 1.48
C THR A 128 -2.03 -12.97 0.16
N PHE A 129 -1.39 -13.48 -0.90
CA PHE A 129 -1.60 -12.93 -2.24
C PHE A 129 -3.00 -13.34 -2.66
N SER A 130 -3.97 -12.49 -2.31
CA SER A 130 -5.31 -12.56 -2.85
C SER A 130 -5.26 -12.19 -4.33
N HIS A 131 -6.02 -12.93 -5.10
CA HIS A 131 -6.03 -13.00 -6.56
C HIS A 131 -6.78 -11.83 -7.20
N GLU A 132 -6.65 -10.62 -6.67
CA GLU A 132 -7.50 -9.47 -7.05
C GLU A 132 -7.21 -8.85 -8.43
N GLN A 133 -6.42 -9.50 -9.28
CA GLN A 133 -6.16 -9.00 -10.63
C GLN A 133 -6.25 -9.99 -11.79
N THR A 134 -6.79 -11.22 -11.65
CA THR A 134 -6.86 -12.09 -12.84
C THR A 134 -8.12 -12.96 -12.89
N LEU A 135 -9.14 -12.46 -13.60
CA LEU A 135 -10.36 -13.21 -13.93
C LEU A 135 -10.24 -14.09 -15.18
N ILE A 136 -9.03 -14.36 -15.69
CA ILE A 136 -8.83 -15.11 -16.93
C ILE A 136 -7.68 -16.10 -16.73
N ASN A 137 -7.98 -17.41 -16.65
CA ASN A 137 -7.10 -18.60 -16.57
C ASN A 137 -7.01 -19.40 -15.24
N LYS A 138 -8.14 -19.57 -14.54
CA LYS A 138 -8.26 -20.15 -13.18
C LYS A 138 -7.64 -21.53 -12.88
N GLN A 139 -7.39 -22.43 -13.85
CA GLN A 139 -6.94 -23.80 -13.54
C GLN A 139 -5.41 -23.94 -13.48
N ILE A 140 -4.69 -23.43 -14.49
CA ILE A 140 -3.21 -23.45 -14.56
C ILE A 140 -2.63 -22.46 -13.54
N ASP A 141 -3.31 -21.32 -13.35
CA ASP A 141 -2.89 -20.32 -12.37
C ASP A 141 -3.04 -20.81 -10.94
N SER A 142 -3.98 -21.70 -10.62
CA SER A 142 -4.19 -22.11 -9.22
C SER A 142 -3.00 -22.86 -8.63
N GLU A 143 -2.42 -23.81 -9.37
CA GLU A 143 -1.26 -24.56 -8.89
C GLU A 143 0.01 -23.71 -8.85
N MET A 144 0.23 -22.89 -9.88
CA MET A 144 1.35 -21.96 -9.92
C MET A 144 1.22 -20.90 -8.83
N THR A 145 0.03 -20.34 -8.61
CA THR A 145 -0.28 -19.41 -7.52
C THR A 145 -0.09 -20.06 -6.16
N LYS A 146 -0.49 -21.32 -5.97
CA LYS A 146 -0.23 -22.06 -4.73
C LYS A 146 1.26 -22.22 -4.48
N LYS A 147 2.05 -22.56 -5.51
CA LYS A 147 3.51 -22.67 -5.41
C LYS A 147 4.16 -21.32 -5.10
N ILE A 148 3.73 -20.25 -5.77
CA ILE A 148 4.19 -18.87 -5.51
C ILE A 148 3.84 -18.46 -4.07
N ASN A 149 2.62 -18.69 -3.62
CA ASN A 149 2.19 -18.38 -2.26
C ASN A 149 2.96 -19.17 -1.21
N ALA A 150 3.23 -20.46 -1.44
CA ALA A 150 4.06 -21.27 -0.57
C ALA A 150 5.52 -20.77 -0.55
N ALA A 151 6.10 -20.47 -1.71
CA ALA A 151 7.43 -19.90 -1.82
C ALA A 151 7.51 -18.56 -1.08
N ILE A 152 6.50 -17.71 -1.18
CA ILE A 152 6.50 -16.42 -0.49
C ILE A 152 6.34 -16.59 1.02
N LYS A 153 5.56 -17.56 1.49
CA LYS A 153 5.51 -17.90 2.92
C LYS A 153 6.88 -18.26 3.49
N ASN A 154 7.79 -18.83 2.69
CA ASN A 154 9.16 -19.14 3.10
C ASN A 154 10.09 -17.91 3.21
N LEU A 155 9.68 -16.73 2.71
CA LEU A 155 10.45 -15.51 2.91
C LEU A 155 10.21 -14.96 4.31
N SER A 156 11.29 -14.49 4.94
CA SER A 156 11.20 -13.67 6.14
C SER A 156 10.27 -12.47 5.93
N PRO A 157 9.48 -12.05 6.94
CA PRO A 157 8.55 -10.91 6.85
C PRO A 157 9.19 -9.65 6.22
N ARG A 158 10.44 -9.36 6.60
CA ARG A 158 11.18 -8.20 6.10
C ARG A 158 11.44 -8.25 4.57
N LYS A 159 11.82 -9.41 4.02
CA LYS A 159 12.04 -9.57 2.56
C LYS A 159 10.71 -9.47 1.80
N ARG A 160 9.64 -10.05 2.36
CA ARG A 160 8.27 -9.98 1.85
C ARG A 160 7.80 -8.53 1.71
N GLU A 161 7.98 -7.76 2.77
CA GLU A 161 7.63 -6.35 2.84
C GLU A 161 8.42 -5.52 1.79
N ALA A 162 9.73 -5.75 1.67
CA ALA A 162 10.57 -5.06 0.70
C ALA A 162 10.13 -5.32 -0.76
N ILE A 163 9.83 -6.58 -1.09
CA ILE A 163 9.31 -6.96 -2.41
C ILE A 163 7.96 -6.30 -2.67
N TYR A 164 7.08 -6.26 -1.67
CA TYR A 164 5.78 -5.61 -1.77
C TYR A 164 5.93 -4.15 -2.20
N TYR A 165 6.76 -3.37 -1.51
CA TYR A 165 6.93 -1.95 -1.84
C TYR A 165 7.48 -1.71 -3.24
N VAL A 166 8.46 -2.51 -3.69
CA VAL A 166 9.07 -2.31 -5.01
C VAL A 166 8.14 -2.75 -6.12
N TYR A 167 7.55 -3.94 -6.02
CA TYR A 167 6.84 -4.56 -7.14
C TYR A 167 5.34 -4.26 -7.17
N TYR A 168 4.69 -4.10 -6.02
CA TYR A 168 3.26 -3.80 -5.96
C TYR A 168 3.01 -2.30 -5.84
N GLU A 169 3.80 -1.61 -5.02
CA GLU A 169 3.60 -0.18 -4.81
C GLU A 169 4.42 0.72 -5.74
N GLY A 170 5.40 0.18 -6.44
CA GLY A 170 6.26 0.92 -7.37
C GLY A 170 7.22 1.89 -6.68
N MET A 171 7.55 1.66 -5.41
CA MET A 171 8.43 2.55 -4.65
C MET A 171 9.90 2.39 -5.05
N SER A 172 10.63 3.50 -5.03
CA SER A 172 12.07 3.50 -5.23
C SER A 172 12.80 2.84 -4.05
N TYR A 173 13.99 2.28 -4.29
CA TYR A 173 14.80 1.69 -3.21
C TYR A 173 15.16 2.69 -2.10
N GLN A 174 15.23 3.98 -2.41
CA GLN A 174 15.41 5.04 -1.42
C GLN A 174 14.20 5.11 -0.47
N GLN A 175 13.00 5.20 -1.03
CA GLN A 175 11.75 5.20 -0.25
C GLN A 175 11.59 3.93 0.58
N VAL A 176 11.93 2.76 -0.01
CA VAL A 176 11.90 1.49 0.71
C VAL A 176 12.87 1.49 1.89
N SER A 177 14.09 1.99 1.71
CA SER A 177 15.06 2.06 2.82
C SER A 177 14.55 2.92 3.97
N GLU A 178 13.93 4.06 3.68
CA GLU A 178 13.34 4.92 4.70
C GLU A 178 12.14 4.28 5.40
N LEU A 179 11.24 3.63 4.65
CA LEU A 179 10.04 3.02 5.20
C LEU A 179 10.36 1.81 6.08
N MET A 180 11.46 1.12 5.78
CA MET A 180 11.93 -0.07 6.49
C MET A 180 12.96 0.24 7.59
N GLY A 181 13.40 1.49 7.73
CA GLY A 181 14.46 1.87 8.68
C GLY A 181 15.81 1.24 8.36
N LEU A 182 16.16 1.14 7.07
CA LEU A 182 17.46 0.65 6.59
C LEU A 182 18.45 1.81 6.43
N SER A 183 19.74 1.51 6.54
CA SER A 183 20.80 2.51 6.51
C SER A 183 20.95 3.20 5.15
N ASP A 184 20.72 2.48 4.05
CA ASP A 184 20.84 3.01 2.69
C ASP A 184 19.95 2.27 1.66
N SER A 185 19.82 2.85 0.47
CA SER A 185 19.08 2.25 -0.65
C SER A 185 19.73 0.96 -1.17
N LYS A 186 21.03 0.75 -0.95
CA LYS A 186 21.74 -0.48 -1.30
C LYS A 186 21.28 -1.65 -0.46
N SER A 187 21.04 -1.44 0.83
CA SER A 187 20.51 -2.43 1.77
C SER A 187 19.08 -2.84 1.39
N ALA A 188 18.25 -1.88 0.98
CA ALA A 188 16.91 -2.18 0.46
C ALA A 188 16.98 -3.02 -0.81
N ARG A 189 17.87 -2.65 -1.74
CA ARG A 189 18.11 -3.40 -2.97
C ARG A 189 18.58 -4.83 -2.69
N ASP A 190 19.57 -5.01 -1.84
CA ASP A 190 20.10 -6.33 -1.45
C ASP A 190 19.02 -7.20 -0.79
N LEU A 191 18.18 -6.61 0.07
CA LEU A 191 17.08 -7.31 0.71
C LEU A 191 16.06 -7.84 -0.31
N VAL A 192 15.70 -7.01 -1.31
CA VAL A 192 14.83 -7.42 -2.43
C VAL A 192 15.48 -8.51 -3.26
N TYR A 193 16.74 -8.35 -3.67
CA TYR A 193 17.46 -9.38 -4.45
C TYR A 193 17.53 -10.72 -3.71
N LYS A 194 17.84 -10.71 -2.41
CA LYS A 194 17.85 -11.91 -1.58
C LYS A 194 16.47 -12.56 -1.51
N GLY A 195 15.40 -11.77 -1.41
CA GLY A 195 14.03 -12.28 -1.46
C GLY A 195 13.69 -12.92 -2.80
N LEU A 196 14.00 -12.25 -3.92
CA LEU A 196 13.77 -12.80 -5.27
C LEU A 196 14.58 -14.07 -5.52
N ARG A 197 15.81 -14.13 -5.02
CA ARG A 197 16.63 -15.34 -5.09
C ARG A 197 15.96 -16.50 -4.33
N CYS A 198 15.49 -16.26 -3.10
CA CYS A 198 14.75 -17.27 -2.34
C CYS A 198 13.49 -17.76 -3.08
N LEU A 199 12.77 -16.85 -3.75
CA LEU A 199 11.61 -17.21 -4.58
C LEU A 199 12.01 -18.08 -5.77
N ARG A 200 13.03 -17.68 -6.51
CA ARG A 200 13.53 -18.42 -7.67
C ARG A 200 13.98 -19.83 -7.30
N ASP A 201 14.72 -19.94 -6.21
CA ASP A 201 15.25 -21.22 -5.72
C ASP A 201 14.08 -22.13 -5.24
N SER A 202 13.06 -21.56 -4.59
CA SER A 202 11.88 -22.31 -4.12
C SER A 202 10.95 -22.76 -5.25
N LEU A 203 10.90 -22.01 -6.36
CA LEU A 203 10.07 -22.33 -7.53
C LEU A 203 10.76 -23.30 -8.50
N GLY A 204 11.96 -23.77 -8.18
CA GLY A 204 12.68 -24.74 -9.01
C GLY A 204 13.15 -24.17 -10.34
N PHE A 205 13.36 -22.84 -10.43
CA PHE A 205 13.97 -22.23 -11.60
C PHE A 205 15.48 -22.56 -11.58
N ILE A 206 15.79 -23.78 -12.03
CA ILE A 206 17.16 -24.22 -12.27
C ILE A 206 17.78 -23.21 -13.25
N PRO A 207 18.97 -22.66 -12.98
CA PRO A 207 19.68 -21.87 -13.98
C PRO A 207 19.78 -22.73 -15.25
N PHE A 208 19.22 -22.23 -16.36
CA PHE A 208 19.21 -22.89 -17.68
C PHE A 208 20.60 -23.35 -18.16
N VAL A 209 21.65 -22.95 -17.46
CA VAL A 209 23.06 -23.27 -17.71
C VAL A 209 23.43 -24.73 -17.43
N TYR A 210 22.59 -25.56 -16.79
CA TYR A 210 22.92 -26.96 -16.48
C TYR A 210 22.34 -28.02 -17.41
N THR A 211 21.49 -27.68 -18.40
CA THR A 211 20.93 -28.67 -19.34
C THR A 211 21.68 -28.76 -20.67
N ALA A 212 22.80 -28.04 -20.83
CA ALA A 212 23.62 -28.07 -22.05
C ALA A 212 24.91 -28.91 -21.92
N PHE A 213 25.06 -29.70 -20.85
CA PHE A 213 26.23 -30.57 -20.66
C PHE A 213 25.86 -31.97 -20.13
N LEU A 214 24.87 -32.60 -20.75
CA LEU A 214 24.60 -34.04 -20.65
C LEU A 214 24.20 -34.58 -22.02
#